data_AF-A3ZUY4-F1
#
_entry.id   AF-A3ZUY4-F1
#
_cell.length_a   1.000
_cell.length_b   1.000
_cell.length_c   1.000
_cell.angle_alpha   90.00
_cell.angle_beta   90.00
_cell.angle_gamma   90.00
#
_symmetry.space_group_name_H-M   'P 1'
#
loop_
_entity.id
_entity.type
_entity.pdbx_description
1 polymer ?
#
loop_
_entity_poly.entity_id
_entity_poly.type
_entity_poly.pdbx_seq_one_letter_code
_entity_poly.pdbx_strand_id
1 'polypeptide(L)'
;MPKNTNQTDENGEIIVDTQARAAAFFGVNPRTIKEWRRRGAPVIETGIANAPYRYALGAISQWLIAEREAQAAKEAPSASGSDLERQKLQEQVRALQLGNDLRQTKYVRLVNTLVCRKAVEKTFKWSCDKIRNRCESLPSEIVATMPAKYRDDLQEEAAHLIGLILKELKCVSVKTLETA
;
A
#
# COMPACT_ATOMS: atom_id res chain seq x y z
N MET A 1 -66.18 30.50 -2.82
CA MET A 1 -64.99 29.65 -3.01
C MET A 1 -64.81 29.42 -4.51
N PRO A 2 -63.72 29.89 -5.14
CA PRO A 2 -63.55 29.70 -6.58
C PRO A 2 -63.35 28.21 -6.90
N LYS A 3 -64.09 27.73 -7.91
CA LYS A 3 -64.11 26.35 -8.38
C LYS A 3 -62.74 25.99 -8.95
N ASN A 4 -62.20 24.88 -8.46
CA ASN A 4 -60.78 24.57 -8.51
C ASN A 4 -60.54 23.41 -9.49
N THR A 5 -60.89 23.61 -10.76
CA THR A 5 -60.83 22.59 -11.82
C THR A 5 -59.41 22.49 -12.40
N ASN A 6 -58.84 21.28 -12.43
CA ASN A 6 -57.73 21.00 -13.35
C ASN A 6 -58.33 21.10 -14.76
N GLN A 7 -57.78 21.97 -15.60
CA GLN A 7 -58.22 22.11 -16.98
C GLN A 7 -57.34 21.20 -17.83
N THR A 8 -57.97 20.27 -18.51
CA THR A 8 -57.33 19.49 -19.56
C THR A 8 -57.57 20.25 -20.86
N ASP A 9 -56.51 20.59 -21.60
CA ASP A 9 -56.67 21.23 -22.90
C ASP A 9 -57.18 20.24 -23.97
N GLU A 10 -57.43 20.75 -25.16
CA GLU A 10 -57.86 19.99 -26.34
C GLU A 10 -56.83 18.92 -26.78
N ASN A 11 -55.60 18.97 -26.26
CA ASN A 11 -54.52 18.02 -26.52
C ASN A 11 -54.34 16.98 -25.40
N GLY A 12 -55.17 17.01 -24.35
CA GLY A 12 -55.05 16.10 -23.20
C GLY A 12 -54.01 16.53 -22.16
N GLU A 13 -53.43 17.73 -22.27
CA GLU A 13 -52.42 18.25 -21.36
C GLU A 13 -53.06 18.81 -20.08
N ILE A 14 -52.49 18.47 -18.93
CA ILE A 14 -52.96 18.94 -17.63
C ILE A 14 -52.38 20.33 -17.37
N ILE A 15 -53.25 21.35 -17.39
CA ILE A 15 -52.93 22.74 -17.12
C ILE A 15 -53.31 23.10 -15.69
N VAL A 16 -52.41 23.81 -15.01
CA VAL A 16 -52.61 24.26 -13.64
C VAL A 16 -52.33 25.75 -13.48
N ASP A 17 -53.28 26.46 -12.89
CA ASP A 17 -53.24 27.92 -12.71
C ASP A 17 -52.40 28.40 -11.51
N THR A 18 -51.83 27.47 -10.73
CA THR A 18 -51.09 27.83 -9.51
C THR A 18 -49.80 27.03 -9.35
N GLN A 19 -48.77 27.75 -8.91
CA GLN A 19 -47.46 27.19 -8.58
C GLN A 19 -47.54 26.10 -7.50
N ALA A 20 -48.43 26.25 -6.53
CA ALA A 20 -48.61 25.28 -5.44
C ALA A 20 -49.12 23.93 -5.95
N ARG A 21 -50.01 23.93 -6.96
CA ARG A 21 -50.51 22.70 -7.56
C ARG A 21 -49.49 22.03 -8.48
N ALA A 22 -48.76 22.82 -9.27
CA ALA A 22 -47.64 22.29 -10.05
C ALA A 22 -46.60 21.62 -9.12
N ALA A 23 -46.29 22.26 -8.00
CA ALA A 23 -45.40 21.71 -6.99
C ALA A 23 -45.92 20.40 -6.37
N ALA A 24 -47.22 20.35 -6.05
CA ALA A 24 -47.85 19.14 -5.52
C ALA A 24 -47.81 17.97 -6.52
N PHE A 25 -48.01 18.23 -7.82
CA PHE A 25 -47.94 17.19 -8.85
C PHE A 25 -46.55 16.56 -8.95
N PHE A 26 -45.49 17.38 -8.91
CA PHE A 26 -44.11 16.89 -8.97
C PHE A 26 -43.54 16.47 -7.61
N GLY A 27 -44.31 16.59 -6.51
CA GLY A 27 -43.85 16.27 -5.16
C GLY A 27 -42.72 17.18 -4.66
N VAL A 28 -42.65 18.43 -5.14
CA VAL A 28 -41.58 19.38 -4.81
C VAL A 28 -42.09 20.58 -4.02
N ASN A 29 -41.18 21.35 -3.43
CA ASN A 29 -41.53 22.61 -2.79
C ASN A 29 -41.95 23.64 -3.86
N PRO A 30 -42.96 24.49 -3.63
CA PRO A 30 -43.30 25.59 -4.54
C PRO A 30 -42.07 26.42 -4.94
N ARG A 31 -41.14 26.69 -4.04
CA ARG A 31 -39.89 27.42 -4.35
C ARG A 31 -39.11 26.78 -5.52
N THR A 32 -39.10 25.47 -5.62
CA THR A 32 -38.46 24.72 -6.71
C THR A 32 -39.09 25.02 -8.07
N ILE A 33 -40.43 25.12 -8.13
CA ILE A 33 -41.13 25.53 -9.38
C ILE A 33 -40.75 26.97 -9.78
N LYS A 34 -40.57 27.88 -8.81
CA LYS A 34 -40.10 29.25 -9.09
C LYS A 34 -38.70 29.25 -9.68
N GLU A 35 -37.84 28.36 -9.19
CA GLU A 35 -36.47 28.20 -9.64
C GLU A 35 -36.41 27.60 -11.05
N TRP A 36 -37.19 26.55 -11.33
CA TRP A 36 -37.32 25.98 -12.68
C TRP A 36 -37.76 27.03 -13.70
N ARG A 37 -38.75 27.86 -13.34
CA ARG A 37 -39.16 28.99 -14.20
C ARG A 37 -38.00 29.96 -14.46
N ARG A 38 -37.18 30.28 -13.45
CA ARG A 38 -35.99 31.14 -13.64
C ARG A 38 -34.93 30.50 -14.55
N ARG A 39 -34.86 29.17 -14.57
CA ARG A 39 -33.98 28.38 -15.46
C ARG A 39 -34.54 28.23 -16.89
N GLY A 40 -35.74 28.75 -17.15
CA GLY A 40 -36.38 28.70 -18.48
C GLY A 40 -37.38 27.57 -18.65
N ALA A 41 -37.92 27.00 -17.57
CA ALA A 41 -39.01 26.02 -17.68
C ALA A 41 -40.22 26.63 -18.40
N PRO A 42 -40.89 25.86 -19.29
CA PRO A 42 -42.01 26.35 -20.08
C PRO A 42 -43.22 26.71 -19.21
N VAL A 43 -43.86 27.83 -19.53
CA VAL A 43 -45.07 28.35 -18.89
C VAL A 43 -46.00 28.84 -20.00
N ILE A 44 -47.29 28.49 -19.92
CA ILE A 44 -48.28 28.80 -20.96
C ILE A 44 -48.60 30.30 -20.97
N GLU A 45 -48.84 30.86 -19.78
CA GLU A 45 -49.06 32.29 -19.60
C GLU A 45 -48.01 32.85 -18.66
N THR A 46 -47.19 33.74 -19.19
CA THR A 46 -46.35 34.62 -18.38
C THR A 46 -47.27 35.65 -17.77
N GLY A 47 -47.32 35.74 -16.43
CA GLY A 47 -48.24 36.61 -15.67
C GLY A 47 -48.06 38.12 -15.89
N ILE A 48 -48.12 38.56 -17.14
CA ILE A 48 -48.14 39.93 -17.61
C ILE A 48 -49.60 40.40 -17.54
N ALA A 49 -49.82 41.64 -17.09
CA ALA A 49 -51.15 42.25 -16.96
C ALA A 49 -52.12 41.54 -15.97
N ASN A 50 -51.66 41.26 -14.74
CA ASN A 50 -52.47 40.67 -13.65
C ASN A 50 -53.03 39.26 -13.91
N ALA A 51 -52.58 38.55 -14.95
CA ALA A 51 -52.93 37.16 -15.18
C ALA A 51 -52.13 36.21 -14.25
N PRO A 52 -52.74 35.15 -13.68
CA PRO A 52 -52.02 34.12 -12.94
C PRO A 52 -51.14 33.28 -13.88
N TYR A 53 -50.00 32.80 -13.38
CA TYR A 53 -49.13 31.92 -14.16
C TYR A 53 -49.81 30.57 -14.41
N ARG A 54 -49.83 30.13 -15.67
CA ARG A 54 -50.35 28.82 -16.07
C ARG A 54 -49.24 27.85 -16.44
N TYR A 55 -49.26 26.68 -15.82
CA TYR A 55 -48.23 25.66 -15.96
C TYR A 55 -48.79 24.45 -16.72
N ALA A 56 -48.15 24.08 -17.83
CA ALA A 56 -48.38 22.83 -18.52
C ALA A 56 -47.48 21.76 -17.90
N LEU A 57 -48.08 20.78 -17.23
CA LEU A 57 -47.30 19.76 -16.51
C LEU A 57 -46.54 18.83 -17.48
N GLY A 58 -47.11 18.56 -18.65
CA GLY A 58 -46.46 17.79 -19.72
C GLY A 58 -45.20 18.47 -20.21
N ALA A 59 -45.30 19.74 -20.61
CA ALA A 59 -44.16 20.53 -21.07
C ALA A 59 -43.05 20.65 -20.02
N ILE A 60 -43.39 20.84 -18.74
CA ILE A 60 -42.40 20.90 -17.66
C ILE A 60 -41.68 19.55 -17.49
N SER A 61 -42.40 18.44 -17.61
CA SER A 61 -41.78 17.11 -17.50
C SER A 61 -40.79 16.83 -18.62
N GLN A 62 -41.13 17.19 -19.86
CA GLN A 62 -40.23 17.07 -21.01
C GLN A 62 -38.99 17.96 -20.87
N TRP A 63 -39.17 19.18 -20.39
CA TRP A 63 -38.07 20.10 -20.11
C TRP A 63 -37.11 19.52 -19.05
N LEU A 64 -37.62 18.92 -17.98
CA LEU A 64 -36.79 18.28 -16.94
C LEU A 64 -35.99 17.09 -17.49
N ILE A 65 -36.58 16.30 -18.39
CA ILE A 65 -35.88 15.18 -19.05
C ILE A 65 -34.73 15.71 -19.91
N ALA A 66 -35.00 16.70 -20.77
CA ALA A 66 -33.99 17.30 -21.62
C ALA A 66 -32.86 17.97 -20.81
N GLU A 67 -33.19 18.60 -19.68
CA GLU A 67 -32.20 19.21 -18.79
C GLU A 67 -31.29 18.16 -18.12
N ARG A 68 -31.84 17.01 -17.72
CA ARG A 68 -31.04 15.88 -17.20
C ARG A 68 -30.16 15.25 -18.28
N GLU A 69 -30.66 15.08 -19.49
CA GLU A 69 -29.88 14.56 -20.61
C GLU A 69 -28.73 15.51 -20.98
N ALA A 70 -28.99 16.82 -20.98
CA ALA A 70 -27.96 17.83 -21.21
C ALA A 70 -26.90 17.87 -20.09
N GLN A 71 -27.28 17.60 -18.84
CA GLN A 71 -26.33 17.45 -17.72
C GLN A 71 -25.51 16.16 -17.86
N ALA A 72 -26.15 15.03 -18.16
CA ALA A 72 -25.47 13.77 -18.39
C ALA A 72 -24.50 13.83 -19.59
N ALA A 73 -24.85 14.56 -20.64
CA ALA A 73 -23.97 14.80 -21.79
C ALA A 73 -22.77 15.70 -21.45
N LYS A 74 -22.91 16.62 -20.49
CA LYS A 74 -21.80 17.43 -19.96
C LYS A 74 -20.92 16.67 -18.98
N GLU A 75 -21.49 15.71 -18.25
CA GLU A 75 -20.80 14.83 -17.31
C GLU A 75 -20.21 13.58 -17.99
N ALA A 76 -20.57 13.30 -19.25
CA ALA A 76 -19.96 12.26 -20.05
C ALA A 76 -18.45 12.50 -20.14
N PRO A 77 -17.63 11.66 -19.50
CA PRO A 77 -16.21 11.93 -19.37
C PRO A 77 -15.53 11.49 -20.66
N SER A 78 -15.22 12.45 -21.53
CA SER A 78 -14.26 12.25 -22.63
C SER A 78 -12.82 11.99 -22.13
N ALA A 79 -12.61 11.93 -20.82
CA ALA A 79 -11.30 11.74 -20.15
C ALA A 79 -11.16 10.42 -19.35
N SER A 80 -12.23 9.66 -19.12
CA SER A 80 -12.22 8.51 -18.18
C SER A 80 -11.34 7.34 -18.63
N GLY A 81 -11.21 7.09 -19.94
CA GLY A 81 -10.33 6.04 -20.46
C GLY A 81 -8.85 6.33 -20.21
N SER A 82 -8.41 7.57 -20.44
CA SER A 82 -7.00 7.94 -20.33
C SER A 82 -6.51 8.01 -18.88
N ASP A 83 -7.39 8.43 -17.96
CA ASP A 83 -7.05 8.52 -16.54
C ASP A 83 -7.03 7.13 -15.89
N LEU A 84 -7.93 6.23 -16.28
CA LEU A 84 -7.89 4.83 -15.86
C LEU A 84 -6.66 4.09 -16.40
N GLU A 85 -6.29 4.33 -17.66
CA GLU A 85 -5.05 3.79 -18.23
C GLU A 85 -3.82 4.31 -17.50
N ARG A 86 -3.76 5.60 -17.18
CA ARG A 86 -2.68 6.18 -16.36
C ARG A 86 -2.62 5.56 -14.96
N GLN A 87 -3.75 5.36 -14.30
CA GLN A 87 -3.79 4.69 -13.00
C GLN A 87 -3.30 3.24 -13.08
N LYS A 88 -3.75 2.47 -14.08
CA LYS A 88 -3.27 1.10 -14.29
C LYS A 88 -1.76 1.05 -14.55
N LEU A 89 -1.24 1.98 -15.36
CA LEU A 89 0.20 2.05 -15.62
C LEU A 89 0.98 2.36 -14.34
N GLN A 90 0.50 3.31 -13.52
CA GLN A 90 1.13 3.66 -12.25
C GLN A 90 1.14 2.47 -11.27
N GLU A 91 0.05 1.72 -11.18
CA GLU A 91 -0.02 0.53 -10.33
C GLU A 91 0.93 -0.58 -10.82
N GLN A 92 1.03 -0.80 -12.13
CA GLN A 92 1.99 -1.76 -12.70
C GLN A 92 3.43 -1.37 -12.40
N VAL A 93 3.79 -0.09 -12.59
CA VAL A 93 5.14 0.41 -12.27
C VAL A 93 5.44 0.22 -10.79
N ARG A 94 4.48 0.54 -9.92
CA ARG A 94 4.62 0.35 -8.48
C ARG A 94 4.82 -1.12 -8.10
N ALA A 95 4.08 -2.04 -8.70
CA ALA A 95 4.21 -3.47 -8.45
C ALA A 95 5.58 -4.00 -8.91
N LEU A 96 6.07 -3.55 -10.07
CA LEU A 96 7.41 -3.91 -10.57
C LEU A 96 8.53 -3.39 -9.66
N GLN A 97 8.42 -2.15 -9.19
CA GLN A 97 9.37 -1.57 -8.23
C GLN A 97 9.40 -2.37 -6.93
N LEU A 98 8.23 -2.68 -6.36
CA LEU A 98 8.14 -3.50 -5.14
C LEU A 98 8.77 -4.89 -5.34
N GLY A 99 8.56 -5.50 -6.50
CA GLY A 99 9.16 -6.79 -6.86
C GLY A 99 10.68 -6.74 -6.93
N ASN A 100 11.25 -5.68 -7.50
CA ASN A 100 12.69 -5.46 -7.53
C ASN A 100 13.27 -5.22 -6.13
N ASP A 101 12.62 -4.38 -5.31
CA ASP A 101 13.06 -4.11 -3.95
C ASP A 101 13.08 -5.37 -3.08
N LEU A 102 12.07 -6.24 -3.23
CA LEU A 102 12.02 -7.54 -2.55
C LEU A 102 13.13 -8.49 -3.02
N ARG A 103 13.47 -8.50 -4.32
CA ARG A 103 14.59 -9.30 -4.83
C ARG A 103 15.92 -8.78 -4.32
N GLN A 104 16.10 -7.46 -4.31
CA GLN A 104 17.33 -6.83 -3.85
C GLN A 104 17.53 -7.02 -2.35
N THR A 105 16.49 -6.85 -1.54
CA THR A 105 16.56 -7.12 -0.09
C THR A 105 16.81 -8.60 0.22
N LYS A 106 16.20 -9.53 -0.52
CA LYS A 106 16.53 -10.96 -0.40
C LYS A 106 17.98 -11.25 -0.79
N TYR A 107 18.47 -10.65 -1.88
CA TYR A 107 19.86 -10.80 -2.31
C TYR A 107 20.84 -10.25 -1.27
N VAL A 108 20.60 -9.04 -0.75
CA VAL A 108 21.43 -8.43 0.31
C VAL A 108 21.40 -9.27 1.59
N ARG A 109 20.24 -9.77 1.99
CA ARG A 109 20.16 -10.67 3.15
C ARG A 109 20.96 -11.93 2.91
N LEU A 110 20.78 -12.60 1.77
CA LEU A 110 21.53 -13.81 1.42
C LEU A 110 23.04 -13.54 1.37
N VAL A 111 23.48 -12.46 0.73
CA VAL A 111 24.91 -12.10 0.67
C VAL A 111 25.49 -11.77 2.05
N ASN A 112 24.71 -11.12 2.92
CA ASN A 112 25.15 -10.77 4.28
C ASN A 112 25.01 -11.91 5.30
N THR A 113 24.17 -12.93 5.05
CA THR A 113 24.06 -14.12 5.91
C THR A 113 24.91 -15.28 5.43
N LEU A 114 25.27 -15.33 4.14
CA LEU A 114 26.20 -16.31 3.60
C LEU A 114 27.62 -15.93 4.01
N VAL A 115 27.99 -16.30 5.23
CA VAL A 115 29.39 -16.25 5.64
C VAL A 115 30.14 -17.22 4.74
N CYS A 116 31.07 -16.70 3.95
CA CYS A 116 31.87 -17.53 3.05
C CYS A 116 32.56 -18.64 3.85
N ARG A 117 32.24 -19.91 3.56
CA ARG A 117 32.79 -21.08 4.25
C ARG A 117 34.32 -21.02 4.36
N LYS A 118 35.00 -20.59 3.28
CA LYS A 118 36.46 -20.41 3.25
C LYS A 118 36.96 -19.34 4.24
N ALA A 119 36.18 -18.27 4.44
CA ALA A 119 36.52 -17.23 5.40
C ALA A 119 36.38 -17.75 6.84
N VAL A 120 35.32 -18.50 7.14
CA VAL A 120 35.11 -19.17 8.45
C VAL A 120 36.21 -20.19 8.73
N GLU A 121 36.53 -21.04 7.76
CA GLU A 121 37.61 -22.03 7.89
C GLU A 121 38.96 -21.34 8.16
N LYS A 122 39.23 -20.22 7.48
CA LYS A 122 40.46 -19.44 7.70
C LYS A 122 40.51 -18.81 9.09
N THR A 123 39.43 -18.19 9.56
CA THR A 123 39.39 -17.56 10.90
C THR A 123 39.42 -18.61 12.01
N PHE A 124 38.74 -19.74 11.80
CA PHE A 124 38.76 -20.88 12.71
C PHE A 124 40.16 -21.48 12.82
N LYS A 125 40.80 -21.79 11.67
CA LYS A 125 42.17 -22.30 11.64
C LYS A 125 43.15 -21.35 12.33
N TRP A 126 43.07 -20.05 12.03
CA TRP A 126 43.90 -19.04 12.69
C TRP A 126 43.70 -19.03 14.21
N SER A 127 42.45 -19.17 14.68
CA SER A 127 42.13 -19.21 16.11
C SER A 127 42.70 -20.48 16.78
N CYS A 128 42.58 -21.63 16.13
CA CYS A 128 43.17 -22.89 16.61
C CYS A 128 44.70 -22.82 16.66
N ASP A 129 45.34 -22.25 15.63
CA ASP A 129 46.79 -22.07 15.59
C ASP A 129 47.26 -21.11 16.69
N LYS A 130 46.49 -20.04 16.96
CA LYS A 130 46.76 -19.12 18.07
C LYS A 130 46.68 -19.82 19.44
N ILE A 131 45.66 -20.64 19.66
CA ILE A 131 45.52 -21.43 20.90
C ILE A 131 46.67 -22.41 21.03
N ARG A 132 47.03 -23.11 19.95
CA ARG A 132 48.15 -24.06 19.94
C ARG A 132 49.47 -23.38 20.33
N ASN A 133 49.80 -22.28 19.67
CA ASN A 133 51.03 -21.55 19.94
C ASN A 133 51.08 -21.05 21.39
N ARG A 134 49.93 -20.64 21.96
CA ARG A 134 49.84 -20.25 23.37
C ARG A 134 50.07 -21.43 24.30
N CYS A 135 49.45 -22.58 24.03
CA CYS A 135 49.66 -23.78 24.82
C CYS A 135 51.12 -24.23 24.79
N GLU A 136 51.77 -24.18 23.64
CA GLU A 136 53.19 -24.54 23.48
C GLU A 136 54.14 -23.57 24.21
N SER A 137 53.74 -22.32 24.46
CA SER A 137 54.54 -21.34 25.23
C SER A 137 54.32 -21.42 26.74
N LEU A 138 53.27 -22.10 27.23
CA LEU A 138 52.99 -22.19 28.67
C LEU A 138 54.08 -22.89 29.49
N PRO A 139 54.70 -24.00 29.04
CA PRO A 139 55.74 -24.67 29.83
C PRO A 139 56.92 -23.74 30.12
N SER A 140 57.39 -22.99 29.12
CA SER A 140 58.53 -22.08 29.29
C SER A 140 58.17 -20.87 30.16
N GLU A 141 56.94 -20.35 30.08
CA GLU A 141 56.45 -19.30 30.97
C GLU A 141 56.36 -19.76 32.43
N ILE A 142 55.87 -20.98 32.67
CA ILE A 142 55.78 -21.56 34.02
C ILE A 142 57.19 -21.79 34.59
N VAL A 143 58.08 -22.38 33.80
CA VAL A 143 59.47 -22.69 34.20
C VAL A 143 60.27 -21.42 34.52
N ALA A 144 60.02 -20.31 33.81
CA ALA A 144 60.66 -19.02 34.09
C ALA A 144 60.37 -18.49 35.50
N THR A 145 59.22 -18.83 36.08
CA THR A 145 58.82 -18.42 37.43
C THR A 145 59.31 -19.35 38.54
N MET A 146 59.91 -20.50 38.18
CA MET A 146 60.27 -21.55 39.14
C MET A 146 61.76 -21.52 39.54
N PRO A 147 62.10 -22.02 40.76
CA PRO A 147 63.49 -22.19 41.19
C PRO A 147 64.28 -23.16 40.29
N ALA A 148 65.57 -22.85 40.04
CA ALA A 148 66.43 -23.58 39.10
C ALA A 148 66.49 -25.11 39.31
N LYS A 149 66.29 -25.57 40.55
CA LYS A 149 66.37 -26.99 40.94
C LYS A 149 65.27 -27.87 40.32
N TYR A 150 64.12 -27.30 39.94
CA TYR A 150 62.95 -28.06 39.46
C TYR A 150 62.57 -27.71 38.02
N ARG A 151 63.40 -26.94 37.31
CA ARG A 151 63.05 -26.40 35.99
C ARG A 151 62.95 -27.48 34.93
N ASP A 152 63.93 -28.38 34.88
CA ASP A 152 64.04 -29.35 33.80
C ASP A 152 62.95 -30.43 33.90
N ASP A 153 62.77 -31.02 35.09
CA ASP A 153 61.74 -32.05 35.33
C ASP A 153 60.32 -31.52 35.06
N LEU A 154 60.03 -30.30 35.54
CA LEU A 154 58.70 -29.70 35.39
C LEU A 154 58.44 -29.20 33.96
N GLN A 155 59.48 -28.77 33.25
CA GLN A 155 59.37 -28.40 31.84
C GLN A 155 58.98 -29.61 30.99
N GLU A 156 59.63 -30.76 31.24
CA GLU A 156 59.38 -32.00 30.51
C GLU A 156 57.96 -32.52 30.79
N GLU A 157 57.54 -32.55 32.06
CA GLU A 157 56.20 -32.99 32.46
C GLU A 157 55.09 -32.07 31.93
N ALA A 158 55.29 -30.75 32.01
CA ALA A 158 54.35 -29.77 31.47
C ALA A 158 54.24 -29.86 29.94
N ALA A 159 55.36 -30.02 29.23
CA ALA A 159 55.37 -30.20 27.79
C ALA A 159 54.67 -31.49 27.37
N HIS A 160 54.86 -32.58 28.12
CA HIS A 160 54.19 -33.85 27.88
C HIS A 160 52.67 -33.76 28.06
N LEU A 161 52.20 -33.18 29.17
CA LEU A 161 50.76 -33.00 29.44
C LEU A 161 50.08 -32.09 28.40
N ILE A 162 50.74 -31.00 28.02
CA ILE A 162 50.23 -30.10 26.98
C ILE A 162 50.21 -30.80 25.61
N GLY A 163 51.23 -31.62 25.31
CA GLY A 163 51.25 -32.46 24.11
C GLY A 163 50.05 -33.41 24.03
N LEU A 164 49.68 -34.05 25.15
CA LEU A 164 48.48 -34.90 25.23
C LEU A 164 47.19 -34.11 25.00
N ILE A 165 47.05 -32.94 25.63
CA ILE A 165 45.87 -32.07 25.45
C ILE A 165 45.74 -31.63 23.98
N LEU A 166 46.85 -31.21 23.35
CA LEU A 166 46.85 -30.79 21.95
C LEU A 166 46.54 -31.94 20.98
N LYS A 167 46.93 -33.17 21.33
CA LYS A 167 46.62 -34.38 20.55
C LYS A 167 45.13 -34.72 20.60
N GLU A 168 44.51 -34.64 21.78
CA GLU A 168 43.07 -34.86 21.94
C GLU A 168 42.25 -33.79 21.22
N LEU A 169 42.66 -32.53 21.31
CA LEU A 169 41.99 -31.42 20.60
C LEU A 169 42.04 -31.58 19.07
N LYS A 170 43.14 -32.11 18.51
CA LYS A 170 43.23 -32.45 17.07
C LYS A 170 42.24 -33.54 16.68
N CYS A 171 42.00 -34.54 17.54
CA CYS A 171 41.11 -35.67 17.24
C CYS A 171 39.63 -35.23 17.23
N VAL A 172 39.26 -34.27 18.08
CA VAL A 172 37.90 -33.72 18.14
C VAL A 172 37.57 -32.83 16.94
N SER A 173 38.52 -32.00 16.47
CA SER A 173 38.23 -31.04 15.38
C SER A 173 38.02 -31.69 14.00
N VAL A 174 38.55 -32.91 13.77
CA VAL A 174 38.36 -33.62 12.49
C VAL A 174 36.96 -34.24 12.42
N LYS A 175 36.48 -34.82 13.52
CA LYS A 175 35.17 -35.50 13.57
C LYS A 175 33.97 -34.56 13.45
N THR A 176 34.08 -33.33 13.97
CA THR A 176 33.02 -32.32 13.91
C THR A 176 32.93 -31.59 12.56
N LEU A 177 33.99 -31.61 11.74
CA LEU A 177 33.98 -31.03 10.40
C LEU A 177 33.47 -31.99 9.31
N GLU A 178 33.48 -33.30 9.56
CA GLU A 178 32.96 -34.32 8.63
C GLU A 178 31.46 -34.57 8.77
N THR A 179 30.85 -34.10 9.86
CA THR A 179 29.43 -34.34 10.19
C THR A 179 28.52 -33.11 10.03
N ALA A 180 29.06 -31.96 9.61
CA ALA A 180 28.34 -30.69 9.40
C ALA A 180 28.45 -30.18 7.96
#